data_AF-A0A8B6DXS8-F1
#
_entry.id   AF-A0A8B6DXS8-F1
#
_cell.length_a   1.000
_cell.length_b   1.000
_cell.length_c   1.000
_cell.angle_alpha   90.00
_cell.angle_beta   90.00
_cell.angle_gamma   90.00
#
_symmetry.space_group_name_H-M   'P 1'
#
loop_
_entity.id
_entity.type
_entity.pdbx_description
1 polymer ?
#
loop_
_entity_poly.entity_id
_entity_poly.type
_entity_poly.pdbx_seq_one_letter_code
_entity_poly.pdbx_strand_id
1 'polypeptide(L)'
;MEIDEEHVSTLLAMGFPSENECRKALRLANNDLNEAVAFLTNDHPTSSYDTLDDIDVEMKELSRTSQPVYGPAPPPSYEEVIPNTERDSAVENGNGSEMVEEGGNPLEFPVTNLYELEGRVFAEHWSIPYKKEESLGKCLLAATRLAEANLTENDENCKRFIERCMPESFRKLTNSPAVHRWNTEIQEGIFNMLQLLVDLVATRIQHLPVPKVLMEVFYLALNKDSEFHYKNRQKRDRTYWEDKIEDGVLYTCNTSYKSTVGK
;
A
#
# COMPACT_ATOMS: atom_id res chain seq x y z
N MET A 1 -8.61 25.84 23.18
CA MET A 1 -8.43 25.25 24.51
C MET A 1 -7.14 25.84 25.07
N GLU A 2 -7.21 26.52 26.21
CA GLU A 2 -6.02 27.07 26.88
C GLU A 2 -5.27 25.91 27.54
N ILE A 3 -3.95 25.82 27.32
CA ILE A 3 -3.09 24.78 27.90
C ILE A 3 -2.59 25.30 29.25
N ASP A 4 -2.51 24.43 30.25
CA ASP A 4 -1.91 24.78 31.53
C ASP A 4 -0.38 24.74 31.43
N GLU A 5 0.25 25.92 31.56
CA GLU A 5 1.71 26.06 31.48
C GLU A 5 2.43 25.37 32.65
N GLU A 6 1.76 25.14 33.79
CA GLU A 6 2.32 24.37 34.90
C GLU A 6 2.49 22.88 34.52
N HIS A 7 1.53 22.31 33.79
CA HIS A 7 1.61 20.96 33.27
C HIS A 7 2.70 20.82 32.19
N VAL A 8 2.87 21.85 31.34
CA VAL A 8 3.97 21.88 30.35
C VAL A 8 5.32 21.87 31.06
N SER A 9 5.52 22.72 32.07
CA SER A 9 6.76 22.75 32.86
C SER A 9 7.01 21.43 33.59
N THR A 10 5.96 20.76 34.06
CA THR A 10 6.08 19.47 34.76
C THR A 10 6.50 18.36 33.79
N LEU A 11 5.95 18.32 32.58
CA LEU A 11 6.36 17.36 31.55
C LEU A 11 7.84 17.56 31.15
N LEU A 12 8.27 18.81 30.99
CA LEU A 12 9.69 19.11 30.72
C LEU A 12 10.59 18.67 31.88
N ALA A 13 10.16 18.85 33.13
CA ALA A 13 10.89 18.40 34.31
C ALA A 13 10.96 16.86 34.43
N MET A 14 9.98 16.13 33.86
CA MET A 14 9.99 14.67 33.77
C MET A 14 10.95 14.12 32.70
N GLY A 15 11.56 14.99 31.89
CA GLY A 15 12.59 14.60 30.92
C GLY A 15 12.11 14.49 29.47
N PHE A 16 10.88 14.93 29.16
CA PHE A 16 10.42 15.04 27.77
C PHE A 16 11.16 16.19 27.06
N PRO A 17 11.85 15.96 25.94
CA PRO A 17 12.79 16.92 25.36
C PRO A 17 12.13 18.07 24.60
N SER A 18 10.85 17.94 24.23
CA SER A 18 10.16 18.88 23.34
C SER A 18 8.95 19.52 24.02
N GLU A 19 9.04 20.84 24.23
CA GLU A 19 7.94 21.67 24.75
C GLU A 19 6.72 21.65 23.80
N ASN A 20 6.96 21.55 22.50
CA ASN A 20 5.91 21.47 21.49
C ASN A 20 5.14 20.14 21.56
N GLU A 21 5.83 19.03 21.82
CA GLU A 21 5.20 17.72 22.00
C GLU A 21 4.39 17.68 23.30
N CYS A 22 4.91 18.25 24.39
CA CYS A 22 4.20 18.38 25.66
C CYS A 22 2.88 19.16 25.49
N ARG A 23 2.91 20.29 24.75
CA ARG A 23 1.72 21.07 24.44
C ARG A 23 0.74 20.33 23.53
N LYS A 24 1.22 19.55 22.56
CA LYS A 24 0.38 18.72 21.67
C LYS A 24 -0.31 17.60 22.47
N ALA A 25 0.44 16.90 23.32
CA ALA A 25 -0.09 15.84 24.18
C ALA A 25 -1.14 16.36 25.16
N LEU A 26 -0.90 17.51 25.82
CA LEU A 26 -1.90 18.14 26.70
C LEU A 26 -3.15 18.60 25.94
N ARG A 27 -3.03 19.03 24.68
CA ARG A 27 -4.21 19.34 23.86
C ARG A 27 -5.04 18.09 23.54
N LEU A 28 -4.40 16.96 23.29
CA LEU A 28 -5.08 15.69 23.02
C LEU A 28 -5.69 15.09 24.29
N ALA A 29 -5.01 15.24 25.42
CA ALA A 29 -5.42 14.78 26.75
C ALA A 29 -6.37 15.74 27.48
N ASN A 30 -6.93 16.77 26.83
CA ASN A 30 -7.77 17.79 27.47
C ASN A 30 -7.16 18.38 28.77
N ASN A 31 -5.86 18.62 28.76
CA ASN A 31 -5.06 19.14 29.87
C ASN A 31 -4.88 18.16 31.06
N ASP A 32 -5.17 16.86 30.90
CA ASP A 32 -4.85 15.82 31.88
C ASP A 32 -3.37 15.41 31.76
N LEU A 33 -2.62 15.56 32.86
CA LEU A 33 -1.19 15.25 32.91
C LEU A 33 -0.90 13.76 32.70
N ASN A 34 -1.71 12.85 33.26
CA ASN A 34 -1.45 11.41 33.18
C ASN A 34 -1.72 10.87 31.78
N GLU A 35 -2.80 11.34 31.16
CA GLU A 35 -3.13 10.98 29.79
C GLU A 35 -2.14 11.60 28.79
N ALA A 36 -1.66 12.83 29.04
CA ALA A 36 -0.57 13.44 28.26
C ALA A 36 0.74 12.65 28.37
N VAL A 37 1.09 12.13 29.55
CA VAL A 37 2.24 11.23 29.71
C VAL A 37 2.03 9.96 28.90
N ALA A 38 0.85 9.33 28.94
CA ALA A 38 0.56 8.12 28.16
C ALA A 38 0.70 8.34 26.64
N PHE A 39 0.29 9.51 26.14
CA PHE A 39 0.52 9.91 24.75
C PHE A 39 2.02 10.08 24.42
N LEU A 40 2.81 10.64 25.35
CA LEU A 40 4.25 10.85 25.15
C LEU A 40 5.07 9.56 25.33
N THR A 41 4.59 8.61 26.12
CA THR A 41 5.25 7.31 26.34
C THR A 41 4.71 6.18 25.44
N ASN A 42 3.76 6.50 24.55
CA ASN A 42 3.12 5.57 23.61
C ASN A 42 2.46 4.36 24.30
N ASP A 43 1.99 4.53 25.54
CA ASP A 43 1.51 3.45 26.42
C ASP A 43 -0.03 3.40 26.49
N HIS A 44 -0.70 3.55 25.34
CA HIS A 44 -2.13 3.32 25.21
C HIS A 44 -2.41 1.88 24.73
N PRO A 45 -3.04 1.03 25.56
CA PRO A 45 -3.64 -0.20 25.07
C PRO A 45 -4.89 0.20 24.28
N THR A 46 -4.81 0.06 22.96
CA THR A 46 -5.90 0.22 21.97
C THR A 46 -6.41 1.65 21.75
N SER A 47 -5.91 2.30 20.69
CA SER A 47 -6.70 3.19 19.80
C SER A 47 -5.75 3.88 18.81
N SER A 48 -5.42 3.20 17.70
CA SER A 48 -4.69 3.81 16.59
C SER A 48 -5.65 4.67 15.75
N TYR A 49 -5.58 5.99 15.92
CA TYR A 49 -6.07 6.97 14.95
C TYR A 49 -4.95 7.99 14.66
N ASP A 50 -4.64 8.12 13.37
CA ASP A 50 -4.08 9.27 12.64
C ASP A 50 -3.23 10.31 13.38
N THR A 51 -1.96 10.42 12.97
CA THR A 51 -1.50 11.63 12.24
C THR A 51 -0.36 11.29 11.28
N LEU A 52 -0.51 11.83 10.06
CA LEU A 52 0.30 11.76 8.85
C LEU A 52 1.75 12.31 8.95
N ASP A 53 2.57 11.79 8.04
CA ASP A 53 3.64 12.41 7.24
C ASP A 53 4.90 13.03 7.89
N ASP A 54 6.03 12.47 7.42
CA ASP A 54 7.36 13.04 7.14
C ASP A 54 8.19 13.72 8.24
N ILE A 55 9.31 13.09 8.63
CA ILE A 55 10.68 13.52 8.26
C ILE A 55 11.70 12.50 8.78
N ASP A 56 12.63 12.22 7.86
CA ASP A 56 13.87 11.48 7.92
C ASP A 56 14.82 11.76 9.11
N VAL A 57 15.61 10.72 9.44
CA VAL A 57 17.01 10.73 9.91
C VAL A 57 17.33 10.76 11.43
N GLU A 58 18.11 9.73 11.79
CA GLU A 58 19.19 9.62 12.80
C GLU A 58 18.95 8.97 14.18
N MET A 59 19.60 7.80 14.33
CA MET A 59 20.42 7.28 15.44
C MET A 59 19.97 7.56 16.89
N LYS A 60 19.94 6.59 17.81
CA LYS A 60 21.09 5.74 18.20
C LYS A 60 20.64 4.72 19.25
N GLU A 61 21.22 3.53 19.18
CA GLU A 61 21.14 2.46 20.17
C GLU A 61 21.41 2.92 21.62
N LEU A 62 20.65 2.35 22.57
CA LEU A 62 21.19 1.96 23.87
C LEU A 62 20.79 0.52 24.21
N SER A 63 21.74 -0.38 23.96
CA SER A 63 22.18 -1.47 24.83
C SER A 63 21.28 -1.90 26.00
N ARG A 64 20.80 -3.15 25.87
CA ARG A 64 20.98 -4.27 26.83
C ARG A 64 20.68 -4.01 28.31
N THR A 65 19.65 -4.69 28.79
CA THR A 65 19.67 -5.33 30.11
C THR A 65 19.07 -6.73 30.03
N SER A 66 19.95 -7.71 30.19
CA SER A 66 19.67 -9.13 30.33
C SER A 66 18.99 -9.42 31.66
N GLN A 67 18.01 -10.34 31.68
CA GLN A 67 17.87 -11.29 32.79
C GLN A 67 17.44 -12.69 32.30
N PRO A 68 17.88 -13.77 32.99
CA PRO A 68 17.89 -15.12 32.47
C PRO A 68 16.72 -15.97 32.98
N VAL A 69 16.24 -16.93 32.19
CA VAL A 69 15.37 -18.01 32.69
C VAL A 69 15.87 -19.35 32.16
N TYR A 70 16.16 -20.26 33.09
CA TYR A 70 16.59 -21.64 32.90
C TYR A 70 15.43 -22.52 32.36
N GLY A 71 15.69 -23.33 31.32
CA GLY A 71 14.80 -24.41 30.85
C GLY A 71 15.47 -25.25 29.74
N PRO A 72 15.20 -26.57 29.63
CA PRO A 72 15.94 -27.46 28.73
C PRO A 72 15.62 -27.19 27.25
N ALA A 73 16.62 -27.26 26.38
CA ALA A 73 16.54 -26.90 24.96
C ALA A 73 15.56 -27.80 24.17
N PRO A 74 14.75 -27.23 23.26
CA PRO A 74 13.99 -28.03 22.31
C PRO A 74 14.92 -28.69 21.27
N PRO A 75 14.56 -29.88 20.75
CA PRO A 75 15.37 -30.58 19.75
C PRO A 75 15.43 -29.82 18.41
N PRO A 76 16.50 -30.02 17.61
CA PRO A 76 16.70 -29.30 16.36
C PRO A 76 15.61 -29.59 15.32
N SER A 77 15.29 -28.56 14.52
CA SER A 77 14.35 -28.62 13.39
C SER A 77 14.86 -29.55 12.28
N TYR A 78 13.94 -30.18 11.56
CA TYR A 78 14.13 -31.25 10.57
C TYR A 78 14.78 -30.79 9.25
N GLU A 79 15.86 -30.02 9.29
CA GLU A 79 16.52 -29.46 8.09
C GLU A 79 17.93 -30.03 7.83
N GLU A 80 18.38 -31.01 8.63
CA GLU A 80 19.70 -31.64 8.53
C GLU A 80 19.75 -32.95 7.72
N VAL A 81 19.03 -33.06 6.60
CA VAL A 81 19.16 -34.24 5.71
C VAL A 81 19.14 -33.90 4.22
N ILE A 82 20.07 -33.06 3.76
CA ILE A 82 20.54 -33.12 2.36
C ILE A 82 22.08 -32.97 2.33
N PRO A 83 22.83 -34.00 1.91
CA PRO A 83 24.28 -33.87 1.73
C PRO A 83 24.62 -33.07 0.47
N ASN A 84 25.39 -31.99 0.66
CA ASN A 84 26.00 -31.17 -0.37
C ASN A 84 27.00 -31.97 -1.22
N THR A 85 26.93 -31.81 -2.55
CA THR A 85 28.06 -32.08 -3.46
C THR A 85 28.53 -30.75 -4.05
N GLU A 86 29.65 -30.28 -3.51
CA GLU A 86 30.75 -29.52 -4.12
C GLU A 86 30.43 -28.52 -5.26
N ARG A 87 30.68 -27.23 -4.97
CA ARG A 87 31.68 -26.45 -5.72
C ARG A 87 32.14 -25.21 -4.95
N ASP A 88 33.41 -25.24 -4.56
CA ASP A 88 34.21 -24.12 -4.08
C ASP A 88 34.38 -23.04 -5.16
N SER A 89 34.25 -21.77 -4.80
CA SER A 89 35.39 -20.84 -4.65
C SER A 89 34.95 -19.42 -4.25
N ALA A 90 35.67 -18.91 -3.24
CA ALA A 90 35.63 -17.61 -2.54
C ALA A 90 35.53 -16.37 -3.48
N VAL A 91 35.08 -15.17 -3.05
CA VAL A 91 35.68 -14.30 -2.01
C VAL A 91 34.64 -13.33 -1.39
N GLU A 92 34.79 -13.08 -0.09
CA GLU A 92 34.15 -12.09 0.78
C GLU A 92 34.10 -10.65 0.23
N ASN A 93 33.03 -9.89 0.49
CA ASN A 93 32.88 -9.00 1.67
C ASN A 93 31.78 -7.96 1.41
N GLY A 94 30.86 -7.75 2.35
CA GLY A 94 29.88 -6.65 2.25
C GLY A 94 28.66 -6.82 3.15
N ASN A 95 28.82 -6.45 4.41
CA ASN A 95 27.80 -6.41 5.46
C ASN A 95 26.64 -5.46 5.08
N GLY A 96 25.40 -5.97 5.07
CA GLY A 96 24.18 -5.20 4.86
C GLY A 96 22.99 -5.91 5.47
N SER A 97 22.67 -5.55 6.70
CA SER A 97 21.54 -6.05 7.47
C SER A 97 20.24 -5.57 6.83
N GLU A 98 19.58 -6.43 6.07
CA GLU A 98 18.21 -6.19 5.62
C GLU A 98 17.26 -7.14 6.33
N MET A 99 16.16 -6.53 6.77
CA MET A 99 15.08 -7.15 7.51
C MET A 99 14.52 -8.31 6.69
N VAL A 100 14.36 -9.45 7.33
CA VAL A 100 13.68 -10.61 6.75
C VAL A 100 12.19 -10.27 6.64
N GLU A 101 11.80 -9.55 5.59
CA GLU A 101 10.49 -9.77 4.99
C GLU A 101 10.46 -11.23 4.51
N GLU A 102 9.30 -11.89 4.61
CA GLU A 102 9.10 -13.26 4.12
C GLU A 102 9.81 -13.46 2.77
N GLY A 103 10.88 -14.26 2.78
CA GLY A 103 11.90 -14.36 1.73
C GLY A 103 11.39 -15.00 0.44
N GLY A 104 10.51 -14.29 -0.26
CA GLY A 104 10.14 -14.55 -1.64
C GLY A 104 11.10 -13.85 -2.60
N ASN A 105 11.28 -14.44 -3.78
CA ASN A 105 11.99 -13.76 -4.86
C ASN A 105 11.21 -12.48 -5.23
N PRO A 106 11.85 -11.29 -5.34
CA PRO A 106 11.15 -10.04 -5.68
C PRO A 106 10.34 -10.08 -6.98
N LEU A 107 10.66 -11.03 -7.87
CA LEU A 107 9.97 -11.28 -9.13
C LEU A 107 8.97 -12.46 -9.06
N GLU A 108 8.67 -12.98 -7.89
CA GLU A 108 7.68 -14.04 -7.70
C GLU A 108 6.26 -13.49 -7.60
N PHE A 109 5.33 -14.11 -8.32
CA PHE A 109 3.91 -13.74 -8.23
C PHE A 109 3.27 -14.31 -6.96
N PRO A 110 2.46 -13.54 -6.20
CA PRO A 110 1.89 -13.97 -4.92
C PRO A 110 0.70 -14.93 -5.13
N VAL A 111 1.00 -16.20 -5.38
CA VAL A 111 0.02 -17.23 -5.74
C VAL A 111 -1.05 -17.45 -4.65
N THR A 112 -0.65 -17.41 -3.38
CA THR A 112 -1.58 -17.57 -2.24
C THR A 112 -2.62 -16.45 -2.22
N ASN A 113 -2.20 -15.21 -2.43
CA ASN A 113 -3.08 -14.05 -2.53
C ASN A 113 -3.98 -14.13 -3.77
N LEU A 114 -3.48 -14.63 -4.91
CA LEU A 114 -4.31 -14.83 -6.09
C LEU A 114 -5.47 -15.80 -5.79
N TYR A 115 -5.19 -16.95 -5.21
CA TYR A 115 -6.23 -17.93 -4.89
C TYR A 115 -7.25 -17.41 -3.88
N GLU A 116 -6.77 -16.71 -2.85
CA GLU A 116 -7.65 -16.05 -1.88
C GLU A 116 -8.56 -15.03 -2.57
N LEU A 117 -7.98 -14.16 -3.40
CA LEU A 117 -8.71 -13.14 -4.12
C LEU A 117 -9.75 -13.76 -5.05
N GLU A 118 -9.39 -14.78 -5.83
CA GLU A 118 -10.33 -15.48 -6.70
C GLU A 118 -11.48 -16.11 -5.91
N GLY A 119 -11.19 -16.74 -4.77
CA GLY A 119 -12.20 -17.34 -3.90
C GLY A 119 -13.23 -16.32 -3.41
N ARG A 120 -12.79 -15.10 -3.08
CA ARG A 120 -13.70 -14.03 -2.62
C ARG A 120 -14.38 -13.27 -3.76
N VAL A 121 -13.67 -13.06 -4.88
CA VAL A 121 -14.18 -12.33 -6.05
C VAL A 121 -15.28 -13.13 -6.74
N PHE A 122 -15.09 -14.44 -6.95
CA PHE A 122 -16.05 -15.27 -7.69
C PHE A 122 -17.14 -15.90 -6.83
N ALA A 123 -17.17 -15.61 -5.51
CA ALA A 123 -18.25 -16.02 -4.63
C ALA A 123 -19.58 -15.28 -4.95
N GLU A 124 -20.70 -15.90 -4.57
CA GLU A 124 -22.03 -15.28 -4.64
C GLU A 124 -22.09 -14.01 -3.78
N HIS A 125 -21.60 -14.12 -2.54
CA HIS A 125 -21.44 -13.01 -1.60
C HIS A 125 -19.99 -12.55 -1.63
N TRP A 126 -19.63 -11.86 -2.71
CA TRP A 126 -18.26 -11.45 -2.96
C TRP A 126 -17.77 -10.38 -1.98
N SER A 127 -16.46 -10.38 -1.75
CA SER A 127 -15.75 -9.34 -1.01
C SER A 127 -14.38 -9.14 -1.64
N ILE A 128 -14.01 -7.89 -1.94
CA ILE A 128 -12.76 -7.59 -2.62
C ILE A 128 -11.86 -6.83 -1.63
N PRO A 129 -10.75 -7.44 -1.17
CA PRO A 129 -9.74 -6.72 -0.40
C PRO A 129 -9.22 -5.53 -1.21
N TYR A 130 -9.11 -4.36 -0.59
CA TYR A 130 -8.86 -3.08 -1.27
C TYR A 130 -7.67 -2.31 -0.70
N LYS A 131 -6.99 -2.85 0.31
CA LYS A 131 -5.75 -2.27 0.82
C LYS A 131 -4.55 -2.76 0.01
N LYS A 132 -3.49 -1.96 -0.04
CA LYS A 132 -2.29 -2.24 -0.83
C LYS A 132 -1.58 -3.52 -0.35
N GLU A 133 -1.66 -3.80 0.93
CA GLU A 133 -1.06 -4.94 1.63
C GLU A 133 -1.94 -6.20 1.56
N GLU A 134 -3.15 -6.08 1.03
CA GLU A 134 -4.09 -7.18 0.84
C GLU A 134 -4.00 -7.77 -0.57
N SER A 135 -4.78 -8.83 -0.82
CA SER A 135 -4.61 -9.72 -1.96
C SER A 135 -4.68 -9.02 -3.32
N LEU A 136 -5.62 -8.09 -3.53
CA LEU A 136 -5.69 -7.32 -4.79
C LEU A 136 -4.47 -6.41 -4.97
N GLY A 137 -4.09 -5.66 -3.93
CA GLY A 137 -2.94 -4.76 -3.97
C GLY A 137 -1.63 -5.50 -4.22
N LYS A 138 -1.40 -6.61 -3.50
CA LYS A 138 -0.24 -7.49 -3.70
C LYS A 138 -0.17 -8.06 -5.11
N CYS A 139 -1.27 -8.54 -5.66
CA CYS A 139 -1.32 -9.05 -7.05
C CYS A 139 -1.05 -7.94 -8.08
N LEU A 140 -1.59 -6.73 -7.89
CA LEU A 140 -1.32 -5.59 -8.78
C LEU A 140 0.16 -5.20 -8.76
N LEU A 141 0.74 -5.04 -7.57
CA LEU A 141 2.16 -4.68 -7.41
C LEU A 141 3.09 -5.72 -8.04
N ALA A 142 2.83 -7.01 -7.79
CA ALA A 142 3.61 -8.08 -8.38
C ALA A 142 3.46 -8.17 -9.91
N ALA A 143 2.24 -7.96 -10.43
CA ALA A 143 2.01 -7.89 -11.87
C ALA A 143 2.79 -6.73 -12.50
N THR A 144 2.87 -5.58 -11.82
CA THR A 144 3.64 -4.41 -12.28
C THR A 144 5.12 -4.74 -12.33
N ARG A 145 5.70 -5.33 -11.26
CA ARG A 145 7.11 -5.75 -11.22
C ARG A 145 7.45 -6.76 -12.33
N LEU A 146 6.56 -7.74 -12.56
CA LEU A 146 6.72 -8.69 -13.67
C LEU A 146 6.62 -8.01 -15.03
N ALA A 147 5.76 -6.99 -15.18
CA ALA A 147 5.67 -6.21 -16.40
C ALA A 147 6.95 -5.40 -16.65
N GLU A 148 7.53 -4.77 -15.62
CA GLU A 148 8.81 -4.05 -15.72
C GLU A 148 9.95 -4.98 -16.19
N ALA A 149 9.96 -6.22 -15.70
CA ALA A 149 10.92 -7.24 -16.11
C ALA A 149 10.58 -7.90 -17.47
N ASN A 150 9.48 -7.53 -18.12
CA ASN A 150 8.94 -8.18 -19.32
C ASN A 150 8.75 -9.71 -19.15
N LEU A 151 8.34 -10.13 -17.95
CA LEU A 151 8.10 -11.51 -17.55
C LEU A 151 6.62 -11.85 -17.39
N THR A 152 5.70 -10.90 -17.59
CA THR A 152 4.25 -11.11 -17.47
C THR A 152 3.76 -12.35 -18.22
N GLU A 153 4.24 -12.57 -19.44
CA GLU A 153 3.80 -13.71 -20.28
C GLU A 153 4.41 -15.05 -19.85
N ASN A 154 5.52 -15.02 -19.11
CA ASN A 154 6.24 -16.20 -18.63
C ASN A 154 5.67 -16.75 -17.32
N ASP A 155 4.88 -15.95 -16.58
CA ASP A 155 4.25 -16.36 -15.33
C ASP A 155 2.75 -16.65 -15.54
N GLU A 156 2.37 -17.93 -15.42
CA GLU A 156 0.99 -18.38 -15.61
C GLU A 156 0.01 -17.78 -14.59
N ASN A 157 0.46 -17.51 -13.37
CA ASN A 157 -0.40 -16.94 -12.32
C ASN A 157 -0.65 -15.45 -12.58
N CYS A 158 0.37 -14.72 -13.03
CA CYS A 158 0.25 -13.33 -13.43
C CYS A 158 -0.70 -13.18 -14.62
N LYS A 159 -0.57 -14.02 -15.65
CA LYS A 159 -1.52 -14.06 -16.78
C LYS A 159 -2.94 -14.32 -16.31
N ARG A 160 -3.13 -15.35 -15.47
CA ARG A 160 -4.44 -15.70 -14.91
C ARG A 160 -5.04 -14.53 -14.12
N PHE A 161 -4.24 -13.81 -13.34
CA PHE A 161 -4.68 -12.60 -12.65
C PHE A 161 -5.17 -11.54 -13.65
N ILE A 162 -4.34 -11.16 -14.64
CA ILE A 162 -4.63 -10.11 -15.63
C ILE A 162 -5.84 -10.46 -16.50
N GLU A 163 -5.95 -11.71 -16.94
CA GLU A 163 -6.97 -12.13 -17.90
C GLU A 163 -8.32 -12.45 -17.26
N ARG A 164 -8.35 -12.77 -15.96
CA ARG A 164 -9.56 -13.30 -15.31
C ARG A 164 -9.91 -12.61 -13.99
N CYS A 165 -9.01 -12.65 -13.01
CA CYS A 165 -9.34 -12.20 -11.66
C CYS A 165 -9.44 -10.66 -11.55
N MET A 166 -8.48 -9.95 -12.14
CA MET A 166 -8.43 -8.49 -12.15
C MET A 166 -9.63 -7.85 -12.87
N PRO A 167 -10.03 -8.28 -14.08
CA PRO A 167 -11.20 -7.71 -14.75
C PRO A 167 -12.49 -7.86 -13.94
N GLU A 168 -12.71 -9.02 -13.33
CA GLU A 168 -13.87 -9.26 -12.47
C GLU A 168 -13.85 -8.35 -11.25
N SER A 169 -12.67 -8.21 -10.62
CA SER A 169 -12.48 -7.37 -9.44
C SER A 169 -12.85 -5.92 -9.73
N PHE A 170 -12.24 -5.33 -10.77
CA PHE A 170 -12.52 -3.93 -11.11
C PHE A 170 -13.95 -3.72 -11.60
N ARG A 171 -14.54 -4.64 -12.37
CA ARG A 171 -15.94 -4.54 -12.76
C ARG A 171 -16.87 -4.46 -11.54
N LYS A 172 -16.62 -5.25 -10.49
CA LYS A 172 -17.39 -5.20 -9.24
C LYS A 172 -17.12 -3.93 -8.45
N LEU A 173 -15.86 -3.49 -8.35
CA LEU A 173 -15.48 -2.29 -7.64
C LEU A 173 -16.01 -1.00 -8.28
N THR A 174 -16.19 -0.96 -9.61
CA THR A 174 -16.57 0.27 -10.32
C THR A 174 -18.01 0.31 -10.83
N ASN A 175 -18.64 -0.84 -11.09
CA ASN A 175 -19.98 -0.91 -11.69
C ASN A 175 -21.05 -1.57 -10.82
N SER A 176 -20.71 -2.10 -9.64
CA SER A 176 -21.72 -2.69 -8.75
C SER A 176 -22.62 -1.60 -8.12
N PRO A 177 -23.93 -1.83 -8.00
CA PRO A 177 -24.80 -0.95 -7.21
C PRO A 177 -24.37 -0.81 -5.73
N ALA A 178 -23.61 -1.77 -5.21
CA ALA A 178 -23.06 -1.72 -3.85
C ALA A 178 -22.13 -0.52 -3.62
N VAL A 179 -21.51 0.01 -4.69
CA VAL A 179 -20.59 1.15 -4.64
C VAL A 179 -21.21 2.35 -3.93
N HIS A 180 -22.51 2.60 -4.11
CA HIS A 180 -23.17 3.73 -3.45
C HIS A 180 -23.28 3.63 -1.93
N ARG A 181 -23.21 2.40 -1.41
CA ARG A 181 -23.41 2.08 0.01
C ARG A 181 -22.11 2.02 0.79
N TRP A 182 -20.97 1.93 0.10
CA TRP A 182 -19.67 1.90 0.74
C TRP A 182 -19.29 3.26 1.34
N ASN A 183 -18.66 3.21 2.51
CA ASN A 183 -18.21 4.36 3.27
C ASN A 183 -16.97 5.01 2.59
N THR A 184 -16.53 6.16 3.11
CA THR A 184 -15.40 6.91 2.54
C THR A 184 -14.10 6.11 2.53
N GLU A 185 -13.80 5.34 3.57
CA GLU A 185 -12.61 4.48 3.66
C GLU A 185 -12.52 3.51 2.47
N ILE A 186 -13.60 2.78 2.19
CA ILE A 186 -13.64 1.83 1.07
C ILE A 186 -13.52 2.57 -0.27
N GLN A 187 -14.15 3.74 -0.42
CA GLN A 187 -14.04 4.54 -1.65
C GLN A 187 -12.60 4.98 -1.91
N GLU A 188 -11.87 5.36 -0.86
CA GLU A 188 -10.45 5.74 -0.95
C GLU A 188 -9.57 4.53 -1.24
N GLY A 189 -9.86 3.38 -0.62
CA GLY A 189 -9.21 2.12 -0.96
C GLY A 189 -9.36 1.75 -2.43
N ILE A 190 -10.57 1.85 -2.98
CA ILE A 190 -10.81 1.59 -4.42
C ILE A 190 -10.04 2.57 -5.29
N PHE A 191 -9.99 3.86 -4.92
CA PHE A 191 -9.19 4.85 -5.63
C PHE A 191 -7.71 4.46 -5.67
N ASN A 192 -7.14 4.02 -4.54
CA ASN A 192 -5.76 3.54 -4.47
C ASN A 192 -5.53 2.30 -5.37
N MET A 193 -6.48 1.35 -5.39
CA MET A 193 -6.40 0.19 -6.30
C MET A 193 -6.46 0.60 -7.77
N LEU A 194 -7.26 1.62 -8.11
CA LEU A 194 -7.31 2.18 -9.46
C LEU A 194 -5.97 2.83 -9.84
N GLN A 195 -5.28 3.49 -8.90
CA GLN A 195 -3.93 4.03 -9.16
C GLN A 195 -2.93 2.92 -9.46
N LEU A 196 -2.90 1.85 -8.66
CA LEU A 196 -2.04 0.69 -8.93
C LEU A 196 -2.36 0.01 -10.28
N LEU A 197 -3.63 -0.03 -10.67
CA LEU A 197 -4.03 -0.49 -12.00
C LEU A 197 -3.48 0.41 -13.11
N VAL A 198 -3.53 1.73 -12.95
CA VAL A 198 -2.96 2.68 -13.93
C VAL A 198 -1.46 2.46 -14.07
N ASP A 199 -0.74 2.26 -12.96
CA ASP A 199 0.70 1.96 -12.98
C ASP A 199 0.98 0.67 -13.74
N LEU A 200 0.25 -0.42 -13.44
CA LEU A 200 0.36 -1.68 -14.17
C LEU A 200 0.11 -1.51 -15.67
N VAL A 201 -0.93 -0.78 -16.05
CA VAL A 201 -1.27 -0.50 -17.45
C VAL A 201 -0.12 0.27 -18.11
N ALA A 202 0.31 1.38 -17.52
CA ALA A 202 1.37 2.24 -18.04
C ALA A 202 2.69 1.50 -18.25
N THR A 203 3.02 0.58 -17.36
CA THR A 203 4.18 -0.32 -17.52
C THR A 203 3.94 -1.34 -18.63
N ARG A 204 2.84 -2.10 -18.58
CA ARG A 204 2.62 -3.23 -19.48
C ARG A 204 2.38 -2.81 -20.94
N ILE A 205 1.86 -1.61 -21.22
CA ILE A 205 1.68 -1.11 -22.60
C ILE A 205 3.00 -0.83 -23.33
N GLN A 206 4.14 -0.76 -22.62
CA GLN A 206 5.45 -0.59 -23.24
C GLN A 206 5.92 -1.87 -23.95
N HIS A 207 5.28 -3.00 -23.68
CA HIS A 207 5.62 -4.30 -24.23
C HIS A 207 4.55 -4.78 -25.22
N LEU A 208 4.99 -5.30 -26.38
CA LEU A 208 4.09 -5.84 -27.41
C LEU A 208 4.00 -7.38 -27.31
N PRO A 209 2.83 -7.97 -27.60
CA PRO A 209 1.55 -7.30 -27.88
C PRO A 209 0.93 -6.71 -26.62
N VAL A 210 0.14 -5.64 -26.78
CA VAL A 210 -0.64 -5.06 -25.68
C VAL A 210 -1.84 -5.98 -25.40
N PRO A 211 -2.02 -6.49 -24.16
CA PRO A 211 -3.14 -7.37 -23.84
C PRO A 211 -4.48 -6.63 -23.96
N LYS A 212 -5.39 -7.16 -24.79
CA LYS A 212 -6.72 -6.55 -24.99
C LYS A 212 -7.51 -6.43 -23.68
N VAL A 213 -7.47 -7.48 -22.86
CA VAL A 213 -8.18 -7.53 -21.57
C VAL A 213 -7.70 -6.41 -20.64
N LEU A 214 -6.40 -6.14 -20.61
CA LEU A 214 -5.83 -5.06 -19.82
C LEU A 214 -6.42 -3.70 -20.23
N MET A 215 -6.54 -3.46 -21.54
CA MET A 215 -7.14 -2.21 -22.05
C MET A 215 -8.64 -2.11 -21.77
N GLU A 216 -9.36 -3.23 -21.76
CA GLU A 216 -10.78 -3.27 -21.36
C GLU A 216 -10.94 -2.89 -19.88
N VAL A 217 -10.06 -3.36 -19.00
CA VAL A 217 -10.07 -2.97 -17.58
C VAL A 217 -9.68 -1.52 -17.39
N PHE A 218 -8.69 -1.04 -18.15
CA PHE A 218 -8.31 0.37 -18.13
C PHE A 218 -9.48 1.29 -18.57
N TYR A 219 -10.24 0.86 -19.57
CA TYR A 219 -11.48 1.56 -19.95
C TYR A 219 -12.48 1.61 -18.80
N LEU A 220 -12.68 0.51 -18.04
CA LEU A 220 -13.57 0.52 -16.86
C LEU A 220 -13.11 1.53 -15.81
N ALA A 221 -11.80 1.64 -15.58
CA ALA A 221 -11.21 2.59 -14.64
C ALA A 221 -11.46 4.06 -15.05
N LEU A 222 -11.46 4.35 -16.35
CA LEU A 222 -11.65 5.71 -16.89
C LEU A 222 -13.10 6.03 -17.29
N ASN A 223 -14.02 5.06 -17.18
CA ASN A 223 -15.40 5.24 -17.61
C ASN A 223 -16.17 6.16 -16.66
N LYS A 224 -16.32 7.44 -17.03
CA LYS A 224 -17.07 8.46 -16.28
C LYS A 224 -18.51 8.06 -15.93
N ASP A 225 -19.10 7.12 -16.67
CA ASP A 225 -20.47 6.64 -16.48
C ASP A 225 -20.54 5.45 -15.51
N SER A 226 -19.43 5.06 -14.87
CA SER A 226 -19.41 4.00 -13.85
C SER A 226 -20.06 4.46 -12.53
N GLU A 227 -20.52 3.50 -11.72
CA GLU A 227 -21.13 3.77 -10.42
C GLU A 227 -20.13 4.47 -9.48
N PHE A 228 -18.85 4.10 -9.55
CA PHE A 228 -17.78 4.72 -8.78
C PHE A 228 -17.55 6.17 -9.16
N HIS A 229 -17.46 6.48 -10.46
CA HIS A 229 -17.32 7.86 -10.92
C HIS A 229 -18.55 8.69 -10.60
N TYR A 230 -19.75 8.14 -10.78
CA TYR A 230 -20.98 8.80 -10.39
C TYR A 230 -21.04 9.10 -8.88
N LYS A 231 -20.66 8.13 -8.02
CA LYS A 231 -20.59 8.32 -6.55
C LYS A 231 -19.61 9.42 -6.16
N ASN A 232 -18.47 9.52 -6.85
CA ASN A 232 -17.38 10.43 -6.49
C ASN A 232 -17.38 11.75 -7.31
N ARG A 233 -18.36 11.98 -8.19
CA ARG A 233 -18.41 13.15 -9.11
C ARG A 233 -18.36 14.53 -8.47
N GLN A 234 -18.72 14.64 -7.19
CA GLN A 234 -18.70 15.90 -6.44
C GLN A 234 -17.41 16.08 -5.62
N LYS A 235 -16.58 15.05 -5.50
CA LYS A 235 -15.28 15.18 -4.84
C LYS A 235 -14.42 16.12 -5.68
N ARG A 236 -13.83 17.10 -5.01
CA ARG A 236 -12.82 17.95 -5.63
C ARG A 236 -11.52 17.17 -5.70
N ASP A 237 -10.79 17.38 -6.78
CA ASP A 237 -9.49 16.74 -6.99
C ASP A 237 -8.56 17.07 -5.81
N ARG A 238 -7.88 16.06 -5.26
CA ARG A 238 -6.92 16.26 -4.16
C ARG A 238 -5.63 16.93 -4.63
N THR A 239 -5.42 16.97 -5.94
CA THR A 239 -4.24 17.57 -6.55
C THR A 239 -4.66 18.32 -7.80
N TYR A 240 -4.45 19.63 -7.83
CA TYR A 240 -4.62 20.37 -9.08
C TYR A 240 -3.45 20.01 -9.99
N TRP A 241 -3.76 19.63 -11.23
CA TRP A 241 -2.75 19.42 -12.27
C TRP A 241 -1.92 20.69 -12.48
N GLU A 242 -2.49 21.86 -12.19
CA GLU A 242 -1.80 23.16 -12.14
C GLU A 242 -0.61 23.17 -11.16
N ASP A 243 -0.70 22.43 -10.05
CA ASP A 243 0.36 22.35 -9.04
C ASP A 243 1.45 21.33 -9.40
N LYS A 244 1.18 20.41 -10.34
CA LYS A 244 2.09 19.33 -10.74
C LYS A 244 2.76 19.53 -12.09
N ILE A 245 2.25 20.42 -12.92
CA ILE A 245 2.86 20.75 -14.21
C ILE A 245 3.80 21.93 -13.98
N GLU A 246 5.09 21.65 -13.77
CA GLU A 246 6.13 22.70 -13.87
C GLU A 246 5.97 23.41 -15.24
N ASP A 247 5.87 24.74 -15.19
CA ASP A 247 5.72 25.64 -16.35
C ASP A 247 4.41 25.53 -17.17
N GLY A 248 3.39 24.81 -16.69
CA GLY A 248 2.07 24.76 -17.34
C GLY A 248 2.06 24.08 -18.73
N VAL A 249 3.11 23.34 -19.08
CA VAL A 249 3.23 22.64 -20.37
C VAL A 249 2.42 21.34 -20.35
N LEU A 250 1.18 21.41 -20.85
CA LEU A 250 0.38 20.24 -21.21
C LEU A 250 0.97 19.57 -22.45
N TYR A 251 1.63 18.42 -22.28
CA TYR A 251 2.14 17.58 -23.39
C TYR A 251 1.02 16.96 -24.24
N THR A 252 -0.23 17.02 -23.77
CA THR A 252 -1.40 16.71 -24.59
C THR A 252 -2.40 17.85 -24.48
N CYS A 253 -2.49 18.64 -25.54
CA CYS A 253 -3.67 19.45 -25.79
C CYS A 253 -4.75 18.53 -26.35
N ASN A 254 -6.03 18.78 -26.00
CA ASN A 254 -7.16 18.22 -26.71
C ASN A 254 -7.00 18.60 -28.19
N THR A 255 -6.44 17.67 -28.98
CA THR A 255 -6.40 17.81 -30.43
C THR A 255 -7.84 17.79 -30.83
N SER A 256 -8.38 18.98 -31.11
CA SER A 256 -9.79 19.20 -31.38
C SER A 256 -10.21 18.27 -32.51
N TYR A 257 -10.71 17.08 -32.18
CA TYR A 257 -11.28 16.14 -33.12
C TYR A 257 -12.61 16.77 -33.52
N LYS A 258 -12.54 17.68 -34.49
CA LYS A 258 -13.71 18.08 -35.26
C LYS A 258 -14.09 16.86 -36.07
N SER A 259 -14.99 16.04 -35.53
CA SER A 259 -15.72 15.06 -36.32
C SER A 259 -16.51 15.84 -37.36
N THR A 260 -15.95 15.99 -38.55
CA THR A 260 -16.69 16.41 -39.74
C THR A 260 -17.57 15.24 -40.14
N VAL A 261 -18.68 15.07 -39.45
CA VAL A 261 -19.81 14.32 -39.99
C VAL A 261 -20.34 15.17 -41.14
N GLY A 262 -20.01 14.75 -42.36
CA GLY A 262 -20.44 15.39 -43.59
C GLY A 262 -21.97 15.51 -43.65
N LYS A 263 -22.42 16.65 -44.16
CA LYS A 263 -23.68 16.79 -44.87
C LYS A 263 -23.35 17.17 -46.30
#